data_AF-A0A7R8XH36-F1
#
_entry.id   AF-A0A7R8XH36-F1
#
_cell.length_a   1.000
_cell.length_b   1.000
_cell.length_c   1.000
_cell.angle_alpha   90.00
_cell.angle_beta   90.00
_cell.angle_gamma   90.00
#
_symmetry.space_group_name_H-M   'P 1'
#
loop_
_entity.id
_entity.type
_entity.pdbx_description
1 polymer ?
#
loop_
_entity_poly.entity_id
_entity_poly.type
_entity_poly.pdbx_seq_one_letter_code
_entity_poly.pdbx_strand_id
1 'polypeptide(L)'
;MEMEVLPEGVFGNVSFQEMYLANDNLQSIHPSALLPSKDRLEILRMEYCHLTDFPFEIIPGMKALKHLYLYKNSLTSAPVIRSDSLEILHLFNNRIAFLPEGGWSMPNLQEFHIGENNLEELPHGIVTSMEKLIHFRAQDDQFGPELRRDFLEFNSPNLNILYLHGNSISSLEAGAITGLSPNTTIFMTRNAIEELHEASFKPMVEILAQGTGILNLYGMTKLERNSVASHSHL
;
A
#
# COMPACT_ATOMS: atom_id res chain seq x y z
N MET A 1 -2.57 -35.77 -1.79
CA MET A 1 -1.58 -35.10 -2.65
C MET A 1 -1.96 -33.64 -2.58
N GLU A 2 -1.23 -32.88 -1.78
CA GLU A 2 -1.52 -31.46 -1.57
C GLU A 2 -1.04 -30.69 -2.82
N MET A 3 -1.86 -29.78 -3.32
CA MET A 3 -1.61 -29.08 -4.58
C MET A 3 -0.72 -27.85 -4.30
N GLU A 4 0.54 -27.91 -4.74
CA GLU A 4 1.50 -26.80 -4.60
C GLU A 4 1.34 -25.71 -5.66
N VAL A 5 0.87 -26.08 -6.85
CA VAL A 5 0.67 -25.16 -7.97
C VAL A 5 -0.75 -25.30 -8.45
N LEU A 6 -1.48 -24.19 -8.63
CA LEU A 6 -2.77 -24.20 -9.32
C LEU A 6 -2.51 -24.37 -10.82
N PRO A 7 -2.77 -25.56 -11.39
CA PRO A 7 -2.30 -25.87 -12.73
C PRO A 7 -3.21 -25.24 -13.79
N GLU A 8 -2.70 -25.18 -15.02
CA GLU A 8 -3.54 -24.83 -16.16
C GLU A 8 -4.71 -25.78 -16.35
N GLY A 9 -5.81 -25.27 -16.90
CA GLY A 9 -6.97 -26.08 -17.27
C GLY A 9 -7.73 -26.69 -16.09
N VAL A 10 -7.34 -26.42 -14.83
CA VAL A 10 -7.98 -26.98 -13.62
C VAL A 10 -9.48 -26.68 -13.55
N PHE A 11 -9.91 -25.55 -14.13
CA PHE A 11 -11.31 -25.14 -14.19
C PHE A 11 -11.97 -25.42 -15.55
N GLY A 12 -11.25 -26.00 -16.51
CA GLY A 12 -11.73 -26.17 -17.88
C GLY A 12 -12.25 -24.86 -18.48
N ASN A 13 -13.49 -24.86 -18.96
CA ASN A 13 -14.17 -23.68 -19.52
C ASN A 13 -15.08 -22.96 -18.52
N VAL A 14 -15.02 -23.33 -17.24
CA VAL A 14 -15.85 -22.69 -16.21
C VAL A 14 -15.28 -21.31 -15.87
N SER A 15 -16.15 -20.31 -15.86
CA SER A 15 -15.82 -18.94 -15.48
C SER A 15 -16.50 -18.59 -14.17
N PHE A 16 -15.75 -17.94 -13.28
CA PHE A 16 -16.20 -17.53 -11.97
C PHE A 16 -16.31 -16.00 -11.91
N GLN A 17 -17.29 -15.52 -11.14
CA GLN A 17 -17.38 -14.11 -10.78
C GLN A 17 -16.59 -13.81 -9.51
N GLU A 18 -16.59 -14.75 -8.56
CA GLU A 18 -15.81 -14.67 -7.34
C GLU A 18 -15.09 -15.99 -7.15
N MET A 19 -13.81 -15.92 -6.77
CA MET A 19 -12.99 -17.09 -6.52
C MET A 19 -12.28 -16.94 -5.18
N TYR A 20 -12.47 -17.94 -4.33
CA TYR A 20 -11.87 -18.05 -3.01
C TYR A 20 -11.00 -19.31 -3.02
N LEU A 21 -9.69 -19.15 -3.00
CA LEU A 21 -8.75 -20.24 -2.86
C LEU A 21 -8.05 -20.09 -1.52
N ALA A 22 -8.27 -21.06 -0.64
CA ALA A 22 -7.54 -21.21 0.60
C ALA A 22 -6.92 -22.61 0.60
N ASN A 23 -5.59 -22.67 0.56
CA ASN A 23 -4.84 -23.92 0.63
C ASN A 23 -3.47 -23.61 1.22
N ASP A 24 -3.18 -24.18 2.38
CA ASP A 24 -1.95 -23.95 3.13
C ASP A 24 -0.67 -24.40 2.39
N ASN A 25 -0.81 -25.10 1.25
CA ASN A 25 0.32 -25.55 0.44
C ASN A 25 0.41 -24.88 -0.92
N LEU A 26 -0.49 -23.96 -1.30
CA LEU A 26 -0.50 -23.37 -2.63
C LEU A 26 0.60 -22.29 -2.78
N GLN A 27 1.72 -22.67 -3.40
CA GLN A 27 2.89 -21.82 -3.57
C GLN A 27 2.81 -20.92 -4.81
N SER A 28 2.17 -21.37 -5.89
CA SER A 28 2.06 -20.55 -7.11
C SER A 28 0.83 -20.87 -7.95
N ILE A 29 0.53 -20.00 -8.91
CA ILE A 29 -0.58 -20.14 -9.85
C ILE A 29 -0.04 -20.07 -11.26
N HIS A 30 -0.40 -21.05 -12.09
CA HIS A 30 -0.08 -20.97 -13.51
C HIS A 30 -0.85 -19.80 -14.15
N PRO A 31 -0.22 -18.96 -15.00
CA PRO A 31 -0.87 -17.78 -15.58
C PRO A 31 -2.17 -18.10 -16.34
N SER A 32 -2.22 -19.28 -16.97
CA SER A 32 -3.41 -19.73 -17.71
C SER A 32 -4.55 -20.26 -16.83
N ALA A 33 -4.31 -20.51 -15.54
CA ALA A 33 -5.32 -21.08 -14.64
C ALA A 33 -6.53 -20.14 -14.47
N LEU A 34 -6.33 -18.83 -14.48
CA LEU A 34 -7.38 -17.83 -14.23
C LEU A 34 -8.00 -17.26 -15.52
N LEU A 35 -7.41 -17.53 -16.69
CA LEU A 35 -7.86 -16.98 -17.97
C LEU A 35 -9.31 -17.28 -18.35
N PRO A 36 -9.90 -18.46 -18.03
CA PRO A 36 -11.32 -18.70 -18.29
C PRO A 36 -12.24 -17.67 -17.61
N SER A 37 -11.79 -17.02 -16.54
CA SER A 37 -12.58 -16.02 -15.80
C SER A 37 -12.19 -14.57 -16.09
N LYS A 38 -11.29 -14.29 -17.04
CA LYS A 38 -10.75 -12.94 -17.26
C LYS A 38 -11.78 -11.82 -17.45
N ASP A 39 -12.92 -12.13 -18.07
CA ASP A 39 -13.98 -11.18 -18.40
C ASP A 39 -15.10 -11.14 -17.35
N ARG A 40 -15.04 -12.00 -16.33
CA ARG A 40 -16.11 -12.16 -15.33
C ARG A 40 -15.65 -12.09 -13.88
N LEU A 41 -14.39 -12.40 -13.59
CA LEU A 41 -13.87 -12.45 -12.24
C LEU A 41 -13.79 -11.03 -11.67
N GLU A 42 -14.64 -10.73 -10.70
CA GLU A 42 -14.68 -9.48 -9.97
C GLU A 42 -13.87 -9.54 -8.67
N ILE A 43 -13.86 -10.70 -8.01
CA ILE A 43 -13.19 -10.88 -6.71
C ILE A 43 -12.29 -12.11 -6.77
N LEU A 44 -11.01 -11.91 -6.45
CA LEU A 44 -10.03 -12.97 -6.27
C LEU A 44 -9.42 -12.92 -4.88
N ARG A 45 -9.64 -13.99 -4.11
CA ARG A 45 -9.15 -14.17 -2.74
C ARG A 45 -8.23 -15.36 -2.68
N MET A 46 -6.96 -15.09 -2.37
CA MET A 46 -5.92 -16.09 -2.14
C MET A 46 -5.08 -15.74 -0.90
N GLU A 47 -5.71 -15.21 0.14
CA GLU A 47 -5.09 -14.99 1.43
C GLU A 47 -4.72 -16.30 2.15
N TYR A 48 -3.64 -16.31 2.93
CA TYR A 48 -3.18 -17.47 3.72
C TYR A 48 -2.83 -18.73 2.89
N CYS A 49 -2.33 -18.57 1.66
CA CYS A 49 -1.98 -19.70 0.80
C CYS A 49 -0.50 -20.09 0.83
N HIS A 50 0.36 -19.31 1.49
CA HIS A 50 1.83 -19.41 1.39
C HIS A 50 2.37 -19.16 -0.03
N LEU A 51 1.64 -18.37 -0.85
CA LEU A 51 2.07 -18.02 -2.20
C LEU A 51 3.45 -17.36 -2.16
N THR A 52 4.38 -17.92 -2.93
CA THR A 52 5.70 -17.32 -3.20
C THR A 52 5.72 -16.58 -4.53
N ASP A 53 4.78 -16.91 -5.42
CA ASP A 53 4.63 -16.27 -6.73
C ASP A 53 3.14 -16.12 -7.12
N PHE A 54 2.84 -15.04 -7.85
CA PHE A 54 1.51 -14.77 -8.39
C PHE A 54 1.65 -14.19 -9.82
N PRO A 55 0.87 -14.67 -10.80
CA PRO A 55 1.01 -14.26 -12.20
C PRO A 55 0.42 -12.87 -12.46
N PHE A 56 1.05 -11.82 -11.94
CA PHE A 56 0.59 -10.43 -12.05
C PHE A 56 0.46 -9.94 -13.51
N GLU A 57 1.15 -10.57 -14.46
CA GLU A 57 1.09 -10.25 -15.89
C GLU A 57 -0.29 -10.43 -16.51
N ILE A 58 -1.19 -11.20 -15.87
CA ILE A 58 -2.56 -11.36 -16.35
C ILE A 58 -3.45 -10.17 -15.97
N ILE A 59 -3.10 -9.42 -14.92
CA ILE A 59 -3.94 -8.37 -14.31
C ILE A 59 -4.40 -7.31 -15.32
N PRO A 60 -3.56 -6.80 -16.25
CA PRO A 60 -4.02 -5.85 -17.27
C PRO A 60 -5.16 -6.38 -18.16
N GLY A 61 -5.26 -7.71 -18.33
CA GLY A 61 -6.30 -8.39 -19.09
C GLY A 61 -7.57 -8.76 -18.29
N MET A 62 -7.54 -8.65 -16.96
CA MET A 62 -8.63 -9.01 -16.07
C MET A 62 -9.64 -7.85 -15.94
N LYS A 63 -10.40 -7.57 -16.99
CA LYS A 63 -11.21 -6.34 -17.12
C LYS A 63 -12.37 -6.20 -16.14
N ALA A 64 -12.79 -7.29 -15.51
CA ALA A 64 -13.83 -7.28 -14.48
C ALA A 64 -13.26 -7.25 -13.05
N LEU A 65 -11.95 -7.46 -12.87
CA LEU A 65 -11.37 -7.68 -11.54
C LEU A 65 -11.32 -6.38 -10.75
N LYS A 66 -12.14 -6.31 -9.70
CA LYS A 66 -12.27 -5.18 -8.79
C LYS A 66 -11.45 -5.40 -7.53
N HIS A 67 -11.48 -6.59 -6.96
CA HIS A 67 -10.83 -6.87 -5.69
C HIS A 67 -9.80 -8.00 -5.80
N LEU A 68 -8.56 -7.71 -5.44
CA LEU A 68 -7.48 -8.68 -5.37
C LEU A 68 -6.91 -8.75 -3.94
N TYR A 69 -7.09 -9.90 -3.30
CA TYR A 69 -6.60 -10.17 -1.96
C TYR A 69 -5.49 -11.23 -2.00
N LEU A 70 -4.26 -10.79 -1.75
CA LEU A 70 -3.05 -11.63 -1.70
C LEU A 70 -2.29 -11.45 -0.37
N TYR A 71 -2.95 -10.94 0.66
CA TYR A 71 -2.34 -10.68 1.95
C TYR A 71 -2.04 -11.98 2.72
N LYS A 72 -1.08 -11.92 3.65
CA LYS A 72 -0.63 -13.08 4.45
C LYS A 72 -0.17 -14.24 3.57
N ASN A 73 0.71 -13.93 2.62
CA ASN A 73 1.43 -14.90 1.80
C ASN A 73 2.94 -14.73 2.03
N SER A 74 3.76 -15.21 1.10
CA SER A 74 5.23 -15.12 1.15
C SER A 74 5.80 -14.51 -0.13
N LEU A 75 5.04 -13.63 -0.78
CA LEU A 75 5.48 -12.90 -1.97
C LEU A 75 6.68 -12.03 -1.63
N THR A 76 7.75 -12.12 -2.42
CA THR A 76 9.00 -11.36 -2.21
C THR A 76 9.13 -10.14 -3.13
N SER A 77 8.29 -10.05 -4.16
CA SER A 77 8.20 -8.91 -5.06
C SER A 77 6.78 -8.78 -5.63
N ALA A 78 6.47 -7.61 -6.18
CA ALA A 78 5.34 -7.39 -7.05
C ALA A 78 5.81 -6.54 -8.24
N PRO A 79 5.47 -6.91 -9.50
CA PRO A 79 5.84 -6.10 -10.65
C PRO A 79 4.95 -4.85 -10.71
N VAL A 80 5.23 -3.97 -11.68
CA VAL A 80 4.35 -2.83 -11.97
C VAL A 80 2.94 -3.33 -12.30
N ILE A 81 1.96 -2.92 -11.51
CA ILE A 81 0.55 -3.28 -11.74
C ILE A 81 -0.15 -2.16 -12.53
N ARG A 82 -0.81 -2.57 -13.61
CA ARG A 82 -1.73 -1.73 -14.38
C ARG A 82 -3.09 -2.40 -14.43
N SER A 83 -4.12 -1.69 -14.00
CA SER A 83 -5.50 -2.16 -14.06
C SER A 83 -6.48 -1.01 -14.14
N ASP A 84 -7.37 -1.09 -15.13
CA ASP A 84 -8.46 -0.12 -15.30
C ASP A 84 -9.67 -0.46 -14.40
N SER A 85 -9.70 -1.64 -13.78
CA SER A 85 -10.87 -2.15 -13.04
C SER A 85 -10.63 -2.33 -11.54
N LEU A 86 -9.38 -2.43 -11.09
CA LEU A 86 -9.08 -2.67 -9.68
C LEU A 86 -9.55 -1.49 -8.81
N GLU A 87 -10.30 -1.83 -7.77
CA GLU A 87 -10.78 -0.95 -6.71
C GLU A 87 -10.07 -1.27 -5.37
N ILE A 88 -9.69 -2.52 -5.13
CA ILE A 88 -9.01 -2.97 -3.91
C ILE A 88 -7.81 -3.85 -4.26
N LEU A 89 -6.64 -3.50 -3.73
CA LEU A 89 -5.42 -4.30 -3.81
C LEU A 89 -4.82 -4.50 -2.42
N HIS A 90 -4.87 -5.73 -1.91
CA HIS A 90 -4.27 -6.10 -0.63
C HIS A 90 -3.04 -7.00 -0.84
N LEU A 91 -1.87 -6.45 -0.55
CA LEU A 91 -0.56 -7.13 -0.53
C LEU A 91 0.06 -7.16 0.87
N PHE A 92 -0.66 -6.70 1.90
CA PHE A 92 -0.10 -6.59 3.25
C PHE A 92 0.30 -7.95 3.85
N ASN A 93 1.26 -7.94 4.78
CA ASN A 93 1.77 -9.16 5.42
C ASN A 93 2.31 -10.16 4.38
N ASN A 94 3.28 -9.70 3.60
CA ASN A 94 4.07 -10.51 2.68
C ASN A 94 5.56 -10.31 3.03
N ARG A 95 6.47 -10.57 2.09
CA ARG A 95 7.91 -10.35 2.26
C ARG A 95 8.47 -9.47 1.15
N ILE A 96 7.62 -8.60 0.58
CA ILE A 96 7.98 -7.74 -0.55
C ILE A 96 9.07 -6.78 -0.07
N ALA A 97 10.26 -6.87 -0.67
CA ALA A 97 11.39 -6.02 -0.32
C ALA A 97 11.63 -4.91 -1.36
N PHE A 98 11.06 -5.07 -2.56
CA PHE A 98 11.28 -4.16 -3.67
C PHE A 98 10.05 -4.07 -4.56
N LEU A 99 9.78 -2.85 -5.04
CA LEU A 99 8.81 -2.55 -6.07
C LEU A 99 9.52 -1.82 -7.22
N PRO A 100 9.27 -2.21 -8.49
CA PRO A 100 9.91 -1.56 -9.63
C PRO A 100 9.43 -0.12 -9.83
N GLU A 101 10.35 0.71 -10.31
CA GLU A 101 10.09 2.10 -10.70
C GLU A 101 9.10 2.24 -11.85
N GLY A 102 8.28 3.29 -11.76
CA GLY A 102 7.43 3.80 -12.83
C GLY A 102 6.25 2.92 -13.28
N GLY A 103 5.28 3.55 -13.94
CA GLY A 103 4.26 2.85 -14.72
C GLY A 103 3.08 2.24 -13.95
N TRP A 104 3.03 2.42 -12.63
CA TRP A 104 1.88 2.03 -11.81
C TRP A 104 0.64 2.83 -12.25
N SER A 105 -0.44 2.13 -12.60
CA SER A 105 -1.66 2.77 -13.11
C SER A 105 -2.90 2.03 -12.68
N MET A 106 -3.58 2.54 -11.65
CA MET A 106 -4.83 1.98 -11.16
C MET A 106 -5.82 3.13 -10.82
N PRO A 107 -6.39 3.81 -11.83
CA PRO A 107 -7.20 5.02 -11.64
C PRO A 107 -8.48 4.81 -10.84
N ASN A 108 -8.96 3.57 -10.75
CA ASN A 108 -10.15 3.22 -9.97
C ASN A 108 -9.85 2.69 -8.57
N LEU A 109 -8.57 2.60 -8.18
CA LEU A 109 -8.17 2.04 -6.90
C LEU A 109 -8.62 2.93 -5.74
N GLN A 110 -9.32 2.34 -4.79
CA GLN A 110 -9.85 2.97 -3.57
C GLN A 110 -9.04 2.53 -2.35
N GLU A 111 -8.60 1.27 -2.30
CA GLU A 111 -7.80 0.75 -1.20
C GLU A 111 -6.52 0.09 -1.70
N PHE A 112 -5.38 0.58 -1.22
CA PHE A 112 -4.08 -0.01 -1.49
C PHE A 112 -3.35 -0.30 -0.18
N HIS A 113 -3.25 -1.60 0.15
CA HIS A 113 -2.60 -2.07 1.36
C HIS A 113 -1.32 -2.83 1.03
N ILE A 114 -0.20 -2.27 1.42
CA ILE A 114 1.14 -2.75 1.15
C ILE A 114 1.99 -2.87 2.44
N GLY A 115 1.49 -2.41 3.59
CA GLY A 115 2.17 -2.54 4.88
C GLY A 115 2.46 -3.98 5.33
N GLU A 116 3.19 -4.13 6.43
CA GLU A 116 3.69 -5.41 6.95
C GLU A 116 4.50 -6.18 5.88
N ASN A 117 5.37 -5.48 5.17
CA ASN A 117 6.31 -6.05 4.21
C ASN A 117 7.76 -5.70 4.65
N ASN A 118 8.70 -5.75 3.72
CA ASN A 118 10.12 -5.42 3.96
C ASN A 118 10.56 -4.23 3.10
N LEU A 119 9.65 -3.28 2.83
CA LEU A 119 9.95 -2.17 1.92
C LEU A 119 10.78 -1.10 2.59
N GLU A 120 11.90 -0.75 1.98
CA GLU A 120 12.74 0.38 2.40
C GLU A 120 12.35 1.68 1.67
N GLU A 121 11.83 1.56 0.45
CA GLU A 121 11.41 2.68 -0.39
C GLU A 121 10.15 2.34 -1.21
N LEU A 122 9.51 3.39 -1.73
CA LEU A 122 8.43 3.29 -2.70
C LEU A 122 8.90 3.90 -4.03
N PRO A 123 8.48 3.32 -5.17
CA PRO A 123 8.83 3.87 -6.47
C PRO A 123 8.15 5.23 -6.65
N HIS A 124 8.84 6.14 -7.33
CA HIS A 124 8.37 7.50 -7.50
C HIS A 124 7.01 7.53 -8.23
N GLY A 125 6.05 8.24 -7.63
CA GLY A 125 4.71 8.39 -8.18
C GLY A 125 3.84 7.12 -8.16
N ILE A 126 4.15 6.14 -7.30
CA ILE A 126 3.36 4.90 -7.18
C ILE A 126 1.86 5.16 -6.97
N VAL A 127 1.50 6.21 -6.24
CA VAL A 127 0.11 6.60 -5.93
C VAL A 127 -0.46 7.71 -6.83
N THR A 128 0.35 8.33 -7.69
CA THR A 128 -0.07 9.53 -8.45
C THR A 128 -1.21 9.28 -9.42
N SER A 129 -1.31 8.05 -9.95
CA SER A 129 -2.39 7.64 -10.85
C SER A 129 -3.66 7.15 -10.13
N MET A 130 -3.65 7.02 -8.81
CA MET A 130 -4.75 6.46 -8.02
C MET A 130 -5.74 7.57 -7.60
N GLU A 131 -6.44 8.16 -8.57
CA GLU A 131 -7.32 9.34 -8.34
C GLU A 131 -8.48 9.07 -7.37
N LYS A 132 -8.91 7.82 -7.26
CA LYS A 132 -10.02 7.41 -6.37
C LYS A 132 -9.56 6.88 -5.01
N LEU A 133 -8.26 6.96 -4.69
CA LEU A 133 -7.71 6.37 -3.47
C LEU A 133 -8.34 7.00 -2.22
N ILE A 134 -8.83 6.13 -1.33
CA ILE A 134 -9.45 6.46 -0.04
C ILE A 134 -8.53 6.02 1.08
N HIS A 135 -7.95 4.82 0.97
CA HIS A 135 -7.08 4.22 1.98
C HIS A 135 -5.73 3.82 1.38
N PHE A 136 -4.66 4.41 1.90
CA PHE A 136 -3.30 3.96 1.64
C PHE A 136 -2.66 3.45 2.94
N ARG A 137 -2.27 2.18 2.95
CA ARG A 137 -1.72 1.51 4.13
C ARG A 137 -0.33 0.97 3.85
N ALA A 138 0.68 1.63 4.40
CA ALA A 138 2.10 1.32 4.24
C ALA A 138 2.80 1.32 5.62
N GLN A 139 2.10 0.80 6.63
CA GLN A 139 2.60 0.63 8.00
C GLN A 139 3.52 -0.58 8.14
N ASP A 140 4.32 -0.60 9.21
CA ASP A 140 5.12 -1.76 9.61
C ASP A 140 5.99 -2.32 8.46
N ASP A 141 6.58 -1.40 7.68
CA ASP A 141 7.63 -1.61 6.69
C ASP A 141 8.97 -1.09 7.25
N GLN A 142 9.92 -0.70 6.40
CA GLN A 142 11.24 -0.20 6.77
C GLN A 142 11.51 1.23 6.28
N PHE A 143 10.46 2.02 5.98
CA PHE A 143 10.63 3.39 5.46
C PHE A 143 11.38 4.29 6.47
N GLY A 144 12.38 5.04 5.98
CA GLY A 144 13.21 5.94 6.78
C GLY A 144 14.71 5.67 6.62
N PRO A 145 15.59 6.29 7.42
CA PRO A 145 15.30 7.23 8.50
C PRO A 145 14.79 8.60 8.03
N GLU A 146 15.03 8.98 6.79
CA GLU A 146 14.56 10.25 6.21
C GLU A 146 13.63 9.96 5.04
N LEU A 147 12.40 10.47 5.08
CA LEU A 147 11.55 10.50 3.90
C LEU A 147 11.97 11.66 3.01
N ARG A 148 12.53 11.34 1.85
CA ARG A 148 12.96 12.34 0.87
C ARG A 148 11.77 13.04 0.22
N ARG A 149 12.04 14.18 -0.40
CA ARG A 149 11.09 14.90 -1.22
C ARG A 149 10.45 13.98 -2.26
N ASP A 150 9.16 14.17 -2.50
CA ASP A 150 8.35 13.43 -3.47
C ASP A 150 8.20 11.92 -3.17
N PHE A 151 8.44 11.50 -1.92
CA PHE A 151 8.21 10.12 -1.47
C PHE A 151 6.76 9.66 -1.70
N LEU A 152 5.78 10.53 -1.43
CA LEU A 152 4.38 10.32 -1.78
C LEU A 152 3.76 11.58 -2.38
N GLU A 153 3.38 11.50 -3.65
CA GLU A 153 2.65 12.55 -4.37
C GLU A 153 1.24 12.06 -4.71
N PHE A 154 0.27 12.46 -3.88
CA PHE A 154 -1.13 12.08 -4.06
C PHE A 154 -1.84 12.98 -5.08
N ASN A 155 -2.75 12.39 -5.85
CA ASN A 155 -3.74 13.11 -6.66
C ASN A 155 -5.16 12.61 -6.33
N SER A 156 -5.38 12.31 -5.05
CA SER A 156 -6.53 11.56 -4.55
C SER A 156 -7.37 12.47 -3.64
N PRO A 157 -8.35 13.24 -4.18
CA PRO A 157 -9.10 14.22 -3.39
C PRO A 157 -9.92 13.59 -2.26
N ASN A 158 -10.22 12.29 -2.35
CA ASN A 158 -10.99 11.54 -1.37
C ASN A 158 -10.13 10.74 -0.38
N LEU A 159 -8.80 10.92 -0.38
CA LEU A 159 -7.92 10.23 0.56
C LEU A 159 -8.37 10.53 1.99
N ASN A 160 -8.65 9.47 2.74
CA ASN A 160 -9.17 9.54 4.10
C ASN A 160 -8.16 8.98 5.10
N ILE A 161 -7.48 7.88 4.75
CA ILE A 161 -6.55 7.21 5.67
C ILE A 161 -5.19 7.05 5.01
N LEU A 162 -4.17 7.50 5.72
CA LEU A 162 -2.76 7.24 5.42
C LEU A 162 -2.11 6.58 6.64
N TYR A 163 -1.77 5.29 6.55
CA TYR A 163 -0.99 4.59 7.57
C TYR A 163 0.48 4.53 7.18
N LEU A 164 1.33 5.15 8.00
CA LEU A 164 2.80 5.10 7.93
C LEU A 164 3.41 4.70 9.28
N HIS A 165 2.58 4.24 10.23
CA HIS A 165 3.04 3.88 11.56
C HIS A 165 3.95 2.65 11.53
N GLY A 166 4.79 2.46 12.55
CA GLY A 166 5.62 1.25 12.66
C GLY A 166 6.77 1.18 11.65
N ASN A 167 7.11 2.29 10.99
CA ASN A 167 8.29 2.41 10.14
C ASN A 167 9.49 2.95 10.94
N SER A 168 10.59 3.26 10.24
CA SER A 168 11.82 3.80 10.82
C SER A 168 11.99 5.31 10.59
N ILE A 169 10.91 6.04 10.33
CA ILE A 169 10.95 7.47 9.94
C ILE A 169 11.42 8.32 11.14
N SER A 170 12.50 9.07 10.97
CA SER A 170 13.01 10.05 11.96
C SER A 170 12.83 11.50 11.52
N SER A 171 12.86 11.74 10.21
CA SER A 171 12.71 13.07 9.60
C SER A 171 11.97 12.97 8.26
N LEU A 172 11.45 14.10 7.81
CA LEU A 172 10.86 14.27 6.49
C LEU A 172 11.47 15.49 5.85
N GLU A 173 11.88 15.40 4.58
CA GLU A 173 12.21 16.58 3.79
C GLU A 173 10.94 17.41 3.51
N ALA A 174 11.11 18.71 3.26
CA ALA A 174 10.01 19.56 2.81
C ALA A 174 9.45 19.02 1.48
N GLY A 175 8.15 18.70 1.45
CA GLY A 175 7.51 18.09 0.29
C GLY A 175 7.71 16.58 0.15
N ALA A 176 8.11 15.87 1.23
CA ALA A 176 8.14 14.41 1.21
C ALA A 176 6.74 13.79 0.96
N ILE A 177 5.69 14.42 1.49
CA ILE A 177 4.30 14.00 1.29
C ILE A 177 3.51 15.20 0.77
N THR A 178 2.97 15.11 -0.44
CA THR A 178 2.27 16.19 -1.14
C THR A 178 0.92 15.71 -1.68
N GLY A 179 0.05 16.67 -2.03
CA GLY A 179 -1.25 16.36 -2.65
C GLY A 179 -2.29 15.72 -1.73
N LEU A 180 -2.10 15.83 -0.40
CA LEU A 180 -3.02 15.30 0.60
C LEU A 180 -4.41 15.93 0.49
N SER A 181 -5.44 15.13 0.74
CA SER A 181 -6.79 15.66 0.96
C SER A 181 -6.88 16.33 2.35
N PRO A 182 -7.60 17.46 2.50
CA PRO A 182 -7.85 18.10 3.80
C PRO A 182 -8.56 17.22 4.83
N ASN A 183 -9.14 16.10 4.42
CA ASN A 183 -9.83 15.15 5.31
C ASN A 183 -8.97 13.91 5.66
N THR A 184 -7.69 13.91 5.29
CA THR A 184 -6.82 12.75 5.53
C THR A 184 -6.46 12.64 7.00
N THR A 185 -6.67 11.47 7.59
CA THR A 185 -6.08 11.07 8.86
C THR A 185 -4.78 10.33 8.61
N ILE A 186 -3.68 10.88 9.11
CA ILE A 186 -2.32 10.37 8.93
C ILE A 186 -1.85 9.75 10.24
N PHE A 187 -1.46 8.48 10.21
CA PHE A 187 -0.94 7.77 11.38
C PHE A 187 0.57 7.58 11.23
N MET A 188 1.35 8.23 12.08
CA MET A 188 2.82 8.13 12.10
C MET A 188 3.37 7.61 13.43
N THR A 189 2.52 7.04 14.28
CA THR A 189 2.95 6.44 15.55
C THR A 189 3.97 5.33 15.34
N ARG A 190 4.71 4.94 16.40
CA ARG A 190 5.74 3.88 16.31
C ARG A 190 6.80 4.13 15.21
N ASN A 191 7.13 5.38 14.95
CA ASN A 191 8.29 5.81 14.15
C ASN A 191 9.40 6.37 15.07
N ALA A 192 10.50 6.84 14.49
CA ALA A 192 11.65 7.41 15.17
C ALA A 192 11.69 8.96 15.19
N ILE A 193 10.58 9.65 14.92
CA ILE A 193 10.52 11.14 14.93
C ILE A 193 10.72 11.65 16.35
N GLU A 194 11.75 12.48 16.56
CA GLU A 194 12.08 13.09 17.87
C GLU A 194 11.78 14.60 17.91
N GLU A 195 11.67 15.27 16.77
CA GLU A 195 11.36 16.69 16.65
C GLU A 195 10.41 16.95 15.46
N LEU A 196 9.47 17.87 15.62
CA LEU A 196 8.61 18.35 14.53
C LEU A 196 9.23 19.59 13.89
N HIS A 197 10.10 19.41 12.90
CA HIS A 197 10.65 20.53 12.15
C HIS A 197 9.56 21.25 11.35
N GLU A 198 9.46 22.58 11.51
CA GLU A 198 8.41 23.39 10.89
C GLU A 198 8.35 23.20 9.37
N ALA A 199 9.49 23.22 8.67
CA ALA A 199 9.56 23.10 7.22
C ALA A 199 8.98 21.77 6.68
N SER A 200 9.02 20.72 7.48
CA SER A 200 8.56 19.38 7.10
C SER A 200 7.08 19.17 7.37
N PHE A 201 6.60 19.62 8.54
CA PHE A 201 5.23 19.33 9.01
C PHE A 201 4.21 20.43 8.71
N LYS A 202 4.64 21.70 8.66
CA LYS A 202 3.72 22.83 8.46
C LYS A 202 2.88 22.71 7.19
N PRO A 203 3.43 22.37 6.00
CA PRO A 203 2.62 22.24 4.79
C PRO A 203 1.51 21.19 4.92
N MET A 204 1.83 20.05 5.55
CA MET A 204 0.86 18.99 5.81
C MET A 204 -0.22 19.45 6.79
N VAL A 205 0.15 20.05 7.92
CA VAL A 205 -0.79 20.53 8.94
C VAL A 205 -1.72 21.62 8.38
N GLU A 206 -1.20 22.54 7.58
CA GLU A 206 -1.99 23.60 6.94
C GLU A 206 -3.04 23.06 5.96
N ILE A 207 -2.73 21.96 5.25
CA ILE A 207 -3.70 21.26 4.40
C ILE A 207 -4.79 20.60 5.25
N LEU A 208 -4.40 19.84 6.29
CA LEU A 208 -5.36 19.15 7.15
C LEU A 208 -6.30 20.13 7.90
N ALA A 209 -5.79 21.30 8.28
CA ALA A 209 -6.57 22.35 8.95
C ALA A 209 -7.69 22.96 8.08
N GLN A 210 -7.66 22.73 6.77
CA GLN A 210 -8.73 23.17 5.84
C GLN A 210 -9.95 22.23 5.86
N GLY A 211 -9.85 21.07 6.51
CA GLY A 211 -10.89 20.05 6.56
C GLY A 211 -10.99 19.38 7.92
N THR A 212 -11.27 18.08 7.90
CA THR A 212 -11.40 17.24 9.10
C THR A 212 -10.18 16.35 9.35
N GLY A 213 -9.07 16.63 8.65
CA GLY A 213 -7.85 15.84 8.70
C GLY A 213 -7.18 15.85 10.07
N ILE A 214 -6.47 14.76 10.38
CA ILE A 214 -5.85 14.54 11.69
C ILE A 214 -4.43 14.04 11.49
N LEU A 215 -3.47 14.66 12.18
CA LEU A 215 -2.12 14.14 12.31
C LEU A 215 -1.99 13.35 13.61
N ASN A 216 -2.04 12.02 13.52
CA ASN A 216 -1.96 11.15 14.69
C ASN A 216 -0.50 10.80 15.04
N LEU A 217 -0.01 11.47 16.08
CA LEU A 217 1.29 11.27 16.72
C LEU A 217 1.15 10.70 18.15
N TYR A 218 -0.02 10.18 18.51
CA TYR A 218 -0.30 9.74 19.88
C TYR A 218 0.66 8.63 20.33
N GLY A 219 1.19 8.76 21.55
CA GLY A 219 2.11 7.78 22.14
C GLY A 219 3.56 7.87 21.66
N MET A 220 3.93 8.91 20.90
CA MET A 220 5.33 9.18 20.52
C MET A 220 6.10 9.82 21.69
N THR A 221 6.47 9.02 22.69
CA THR A 221 7.06 9.48 23.97
C THR A 221 8.38 10.25 23.84
N LYS A 222 9.10 10.10 22.72
CA LYS A 222 10.33 10.87 22.45
C LYS A 222 10.03 12.33 22.09
N LEU A 223 8.90 12.57 21.40
CA LEU A 223 8.46 13.91 21.00
C LEU A 223 8.17 14.80 22.23
N GLU A 224 7.52 14.23 23.24
CA GLU A 224 7.13 14.93 24.47
C GLU A 224 8.32 15.41 25.33
N ARG A 225 9.51 14.80 25.17
CA ARG A 225 10.70 15.19 25.94
C ARG A 225 11.41 16.42 25.39
N ASN A 226 11.37 16.63 24.07
CA ASN A 226 12.07 17.74 23.41
C ASN A 226 11.27 19.05 23.42
N SER A 227 9.94 19.00 23.59
CA SER A 227 9.09 20.20 23.67
C SER A 227 9.18 20.97 25.01
N VAL A 228 9.94 20.47 25.99
CA VAL A 228 10.10 21.10 27.32
C VAL A 228 11.50 21.71 27.52
N ALA A 229 12.44 21.49 26.59
CA ALA A 229 13.86 21.80 26.82
C ALA A 229 14.39 23.08 26.15
N SER A 230 13.56 23.89 25.48
CA SER A 230 14.06 25.02 24.68
C SER A 230 13.41 26.37 24.96
N HIS A 231 12.94 26.65 26.18
CA HIS A 231 12.69 28.02 26.66
C HIS A 231 13.25 28.25 28.07
N SER A 232 14.56 28.09 28.20
CA SER A 232 15.29 28.76 29.28
C SER A 232 16.76 28.85 28.89
N HIS A 233 17.17 29.99 28.34
CA HIS A 233 18.34 30.75 28.80
C HIS A 233 18.34 32.14 28.13
N LEU A 234 18.24 33.12 29.03
CA LEU A 234 18.58 34.55 29.00
C LEU A 234 19.15 35.15 27.71
#